data_AF-A0A194X4X2-F1
#
_entry.id   AF-A0A194X4X2-F1
#
_cell.length_a   1.000
_cell.length_b   1.000
_cell.length_c   1.000
_cell.angle_alpha   90.00
_cell.angle_beta   90.00
_cell.angle_gamma   90.00
#
_symmetry.space_group_name_H-M   'P 1'
#
loop_
_entity.id
_entity.type
_entity.pdbx_description
1 polymer ?
#
loop_
_entity_poly.entity_id
_entity_poly.type
_entity_poly.pdbx_seq_one_letter_code
_entity_poly.pdbx_strand_id
1 'polypeptide(L)'
;MLQLIVAFASIALLSLSPVRRFKYELFLKLHLLLSFAIIASLFWHLLPGTARHILYPLIAISLWFLSSIIRLGQLLYHNLGKRITHQQVLITKYHHSPRTLGNSVYRKVGALKLQVNLKRPMTVKPGQYLYLGTNDLQLRHRVQSHPFALMWWEDAFAAVGPDAVPTRARQLTFLIEPRDGMTARLTKENSLSHLILDGPYGQDHRLQRYDTVVLAASGIGIAAMLGYAKQLIWWASNSAQRRNVVLSSQARLKREKQ
;
A
#
# COMPACT_ATOMS: atom_id res chain seq x y z
N MET A 1 21.24 -11.38 -33.03
CA MET A 1 21.72 -12.21 -31.90
C MET A 1 22.63 -11.45 -30.95
N LEU A 2 23.76 -10.89 -31.38
CA LEU A 2 24.71 -10.16 -30.50
C LEU A 2 24.05 -9.00 -29.73
N GLN A 3 23.25 -8.16 -30.40
CA GLN A 3 22.54 -7.04 -29.78
C GLN A 3 21.60 -7.47 -28.64
N LEU A 4 20.92 -8.60 -28.82
CA LEU A 4 20.00 -9.16 -27.83
C LEU A 4 20.77 -9.66 -26.60
N ILE A 5 21.87 -10.37 -26.80
CA ILE A 5 22.74 -10.84 -25.72
C ILE A 5 23.30 -9.67 -24.91
N VAL A 6 23.77 -8.61 -25.59
CA VAL A 6 24.29 -7.40 -24.94
C VAL A 6 23.21 -6.71 -24.11
N ALA A 7 21.98 -6.61 -24.63
CA ALA A 7 20.87 -6.00 -23.90
C ALA A 7 20.48 -6.81 -22.64
N PHE A 8 20.42 -8.14 -22.74
CA PHE A 8 20.17 -9.03 -21.60
C PHE A 8 21.30 -9.00 -20.56
N ALA A 9 22.56 -8.97 -20.99
CA ALA A 9 23.68 -8.83 -20.07
C ALA A 9 23.65 -7.47 -19.34
N SER A 10 23.35 -6.39 -20.07
CA SER A 10 23.28 -5.04 -19.51
C SER A 10 22.17 -4.89 -18.47
N ILE A 11 20.97 -5.43 -18.74
CA ILE A 11 19.86 -5.36 -17.78
C ILE A 11 20.13 -6.21 -16.54
N ALA A 12 20.82 -7.36 -16.69
CA ALA A 12 21.21 -8.20 -15.56
C ALA A 12 22.24 -7.51 -14.65
N LEU A 13 23.28 -6.91 -15.25
CA LEU A 13 24.31 -6.16 -14.52
C LEU A 13 23.72 -4.95 -13.77
N LEU A 14 22.83 -4.20 -14.41
CA LEU A 14 22.15 -3.06 -13.77
C LEU A 14 21.21 -3.51 -12.63
N SER A 15 20.71 -4.74 -12.67
CA SER A 15 19.78 -5.30 -11.66
C SER A 15 20.47 -5.77 -10.37
N LEU A 16 21.80 -5.73 -10.33
CA LEU A 16 22.58 -6.06 -9.13
C LEU A 16 22.26 -5.11 -7.96
N SER A 17 22.19 -5.69 -6.76
CA SER A 17 21.88 -4.98 -5.50
C SER A 17 22.68 -3.68 -5.27
N PRO A 18 24.02 -3.62 -5.48
CA PRO A 18 24.79 -2.39 -5.26
C PRO A 18 24.33 -1.23 -6.15
N VAL A 19 24.07 -1.48 -7.43
CA VAL A 19 23.64 -0.47 -8.41
C VAL A 19 22.26 0.08 -8.03
N ARG A 20 21.32 -0.80 -7.69
CA ARG A 20 19.96 -0.43 -7.29
C ARG A 20 19.92 0.45 -6.04
N ARG A 21 20.83 0.23 -5.08
CA ARG A 21 20.88 0.99 -3.82
C ARG A 21 21.48 2.38 -3.99
N PHE A 22 22.39 2.58 -4.95
CA PHE A 22 23.07 3.88 -5.14
C PHE A 22 22.14 4.93 -5.76
N LYS A 23 21.40 4.57 -6.81
CA LYS A 23 20.42 5.46 -7.49
C LYS A 23 19.21 4.67 -7.98
N TYR A 24 18.25 4.41 -7.09
CA TYR A 24 17.04 3.64 -7.40
C TYR A 24 16.23 4.21 -8.58
N GLU A 25 16.05 5.53 -8.65
CA GLU A 25 15.27 6.15 -9.74
C GLU A 25 15.94 6.03 -11.10
N LEU A 26 17.28 6.17 -11.14
CA LEU A 26 18.05 6.01 -12.37
C LEU A 26 17.99 4.55 -12.84
N PHE A 27 18.19 3.61 -11.90
CA PHE A 27 18.05 2.19 -12.15
C PHE A 27 16.68 1.86 -12.77
N LEU A 28 15.58 2.35 -12.18
CA LEU A 28 14.23 2.06 -12.66
C LEU A 28 14.01 2.58 -14.10
N LYS A 29 14.47 3.81 -14.40
CA LYS A 29 14.34 4.40 -15.75
C LYS A 29 15.15 3.64 -16.80
N LEU A 30 16.42 3.32 -16.49
CA LEU A 30 17.29 2.57 -17.39
C LEU A 30 16.78 1.14 -17.61
N HIS A 31 16.34 0.48 -16.54
CA HIS A 31 15.78 -0.86 -16.61
C HIS A 31 14.54 -0.91 -17.51
N LEU A 32 13.63 0.08 -17.38
CA LEU A 32 12.45 0.17 -18.24
C LEU A 32 12.81 0.38 -19.71
N LEU A 33 13.74 1.29 -20.02
CA LEU A 33 14.22 1.53 -21.39
C LEU A 33 14.85 0.27 -22.00
N LEU A 34 15.69 -0.43 -21.24
CA LEU A 34 16.31 -1.68 -21.67
C LEU A 34 15.28 -2.79 -21.90
N SER A 35 14.26 -2.91 -21.06
CA SER A 35 13.17 -3.87 -21.26
C SER A 35 12.45 -3.65 -22.60
N PHE A 36 12.14 -2.41 -22.96
CA PHE A 36 11.56 -2.09 -24.27
C PHE A 36 12.53 -2.43 -25.43
N ALA A 37 13.81 -2.11 -25.28
CA ALA A 37 14.83 -2.43 -26.27
C ALA A 37 14.97 -3.95 -26.47
N ILE A 38 14.92 -4.74 -25.40
CA ILE A 38 14.95 -6.20 -25.44
C ILE A 38 13.72 -6.74 -26.17
N ILE A 39 12.52 -6.24 -25.85
CA ILE A 39 11.29 -6.66 -26.54
C ILE A 39 11.39 -6.35 -28.04
N ALA A 40 11.79 -5.12 -28.42
CA ALA A 40 11.93 -4.74 -29.82
C ALA A 40 12.99 -5.59 -30.56
N SER A 41 14.15 -5.81 -29.94
CA SER A 41 15.23 -6.65 -30.49
C SER A 41 14.80 -8.12 -30.63
N LEU A 42 14.01 -8.62 -29.69
CA LEU A 42 13.43 -9.96 -29.73
C LEU A 42 12.48 -10.08 -30.93
N PHE A 43 11.53 -9.16 -31.11
CA PHE A 43 10.64 -9.20 -32.27
C PHE A 43 11.42 -9.10 -33.58
N TRP A 44 12.40 -8.20 -33.68
CA TRP A 44 13.25 -8.08 -34.86
C TRP A 44 13.98 -9.38 -35.20
N HIS A 45 14.48 -10.08 -34.18
CA HIS A 45 15.17 -11.35 -34.37
C HIS A 45 14.24 -12.51 -34.74
N LEU A 46 12.99 -12.49 -34.26
CA LEU A 46 12.00 -13.55 -34.49
C LEU A 46 11.20 -13.36 -35.79
N LEU A 47 11.18 -12.17 -36.38
CA LEU A 47 10.49 -11.85 -37.64
C LEU A 47 10.84 -12.77 -38.82
N PRO A 48 12.13 -13.14 -39.05
CA PRO A 48 12.49 -14.06 -40.14
C PRO A 48 12.15 -15.54 -39.85
N GLY A 49 11.73 -15.87 -38.63
CA GLY A 49 11.50 -17.23 -38.18
C GLY A 49 10.07 -17.74 -38.44
N THR A 50 9.78 -18.96 -37.97
CA THR A 50 8.43 -19.55 -38.05
C THR A 50 7.43 -18.76 -37.21
N ALA A 51 6.18 -18.64 -37.68
CA ALA A 51 5.08 -17.96 -36.98
C ALA A 51 4.90 -18.38 -35.50
N ARG A 52 5.20 -19.65 -35.17
CA ARG A 52 5.16 -20.16 -33.78
C ARG A 52 6.07 -19.37 -32.84
N HIS A 53 7.24 -18.92 -33.30
CA HIS A 53 8.19 -18.18 -32.46
C HIS A 53 7.67 -16.78 -32.10
N ILE A 54 6.89 -16.15 -32.98
CA ILE A 54 6.28 -14.82 -32.76
C ILE A 54 5.03 -14.95 -31.86
N LEU A 55 4.33 -16.09 -31.92
CA LEU A 55 3.12 -16.33 -31.14
C LEU A 55 3.36 -16.29 -29.63
N TYR A 56 4.43 -16.91 -29.12
CA TYR A 56 4.73 -16.93 -27.68
C TYR A 56 4.91 -15.54 -27.04
N PRO A 57 5.80 -14.64 -27.55
CA PRO A 57 5.95 -13.30 -26.98
C PRO A 57 4.69 -12.46 -27.17
N LEU A 58 3.92 -12.67 -28.24
CA LEU A 58 2.64 -12.00 -28.44
C LEU A 58 1.65 -12.37 -27.32
N ILE A 59 1.47 -13.66 -27.02
CA ILE A 59 0.62 -14.12 -25.91
C ILE A 59 1.08 -13.52 -24.57
N ALA A 60 2.39 -13.53 -24.30
CA ALA A 60 2.94 -12.99 -23.06
C ALA A 60 2.65 -11.48 -22.91
N ILE A 61 2.82 -10.71 -23.99
CA ILE A 61 2.52 -9.28 -24.03
C ILE A 61 1.02 -9.04 -23.86
N SER A 62 0.17 -9.81 -24.56
CA SER A 62 -1.28 -9.71 -24.44
C SER A 62 -1.76 -9.98 -23.00
N LEU A 63 -1.22 -11.00 -22.33
CA LEU A 63 -1.55 -11.29 -20.93
C LEU A 63 -1.08 -10.16 -19.99
N TRP A 64 0.12 -9.62 -20.21
CA TRP A 64 0.64 -8.50 -19.44
C TRP A 64 -0.24 -7.24 -19.63
N PHE A 65 -0.63 -6.91 -20.86
CA PHE A 65 -1.53 -5.79 -21.14
C PHE A 65 -2.92 -6.02 -20.53
N LEU A 66 -3.50 -7.21 -20.67
CA LEU A 66 -4.80 -7.53 -20.09
C LEU A 66 -4.79 -7.36 -18.57
N SER A 67 -3.78 -7.90 -17.89
CA SER A 67 -3.63 -7.73 -16.44
C SER A 67 -3.45 -6.25 -16.04
N SER A 68 -2.72 -5.47 -16.86
CA SER A 68 -2.52 -4.04 -16.65
C SER A 68 -3.80 -3.23 -16.84
N ILE A 69 -4.61 -3.56 -17.85
CA ILE A 69 -5.91 -2.94 -18.12
C ILE A 69 -6.89 -3.25 -16.99
N ILE A 70 -6.94 -4.51 -16.50
CA ILE A 70 -7.79 -4.88 -15.36
C ILE A 70 -7.41 -4.05 -14.12
N ARG A 71 -6.11 -3.96 -13.80
CA ARG A 71 -5.62 -3.18 -12.67
C ARG A 71 -5.92 -1.69 -12.82
N LEU A 72 -5.72 -1.12 -14.01
CA LEU A 72 -6.07 0.26 -14.31
C LEU A 72 -7.57 0.49 -14.20
N GLY A 73 -8.39 -0.42 -14.72
CA GLY A 73 -9.85 -0.36 -14.61
C GLY A 73 -10.33 -0.41 -13.17
N GLN A 74 -9.75 -1.28 -12.33
CA GLN A 74 -10.03 -1.33 -10.89
C GLN A 74 -9.62 -0.04 -10.19
N LEU A 75 -8.43 0.49 -10.48
CA LEU A 75 -7.95 1.76 -9.94
C LEU A 75 -8.92 2.90 -10.29
N LEU A 76 -9.28 3.02 -11.56
CA LEU A 76 -10.21 4.03 -12.05
C LEU A 76 -11.59 3.84 -11.43
N TYR A 77 -12.11 2.61 -11.35
CA TYR A 77 -13.41 2.33 -10.76
C TYR A 77 -13.52 2.79 -9.29
N HIS A 78 -12.50 2.51 -8.46
CA HIS A 78 -12.53 2.88 -7.04
C HIS A 78 -12.29 4.38 -6.80
N ASN A 79 -11.51 5.04 -7.67
CA ASN A 79 -11.12 6.45 -7.49
C ASN A 79 -11.99 7.45 -8.28
N LEU A 80 -12.67 7.02 -9.35
CA LEU A 80 -13.65 7.81 -10.09
C LEU A 80 -15.04 7.65 -9.46
N GLY A 81 -15.51 8.71 -8.80
CA GLY A 81 -16.86 8.81 -8.25
C GLY A 81 -17.71 9.80 -9.02
N LYS A 82 -19.03 9.57 -9.06
CA LYS A 82 -20.03 10.47 -9.67
C LYS A 82 -20.29 11.76 -8.87
N ARG A 83 -19.66 11.94 -7.71
CA ARG A 83 -19.88 13.09 -6.84
C ARG A 83 -18.82 14.17 -7.08
N ILE A 84 -19.31 15.40 -7.26
CA ILE A 84 -18.57 16.67 -7.23
C ILE A 84 -17.82 16.87 -5.89
N THR A 85 -18.10 16.04 -4.89
CA THR A 85 -17.45 16.09 -3.58
C THR A 85 -16.02 15.52 -3.66
N HIS A 86 -15.03 16.37 -3.36
CA HIS A 86 -13.64 15.96 -3.15
C HIS A 86 -13.56 14.78 -2.17
N GLN A 87 -12.62 13.87 -2.40
CA GLN A 87 -12.35 12.78 -1.47
C GLN A 87 -11.76 13.38 -0.21
N GLN A 88 -12.61 13.61 0.79
CA GLN A 88 -12.18 14.22 2.04
C GLN A 88 -11.31 13.23 2.80
N VAL A 89 -10.02 13.56 2.86
CA VAL A 89 -9.04 12.86 3.67
C VAL A 89 -8.67 13.75 4.83
N LEU A 90 -8.96 13.31 6.05
CA LEU A 90 -8.60 14.02 7.27
C LEU A 90 -7.28 13.46 7.80
N ILE A 91 -6.36 14.36 8.14
CA ILE A 91 -5.07 14.01 8.76
C ILE A 91 -5.10 14.46 10.23
N THR A 92 -5.03 13.51 11.15
CA THR A 92 -4.82 13.78 12.58
C THR A 92 -3.37 13.49 12.95
N LYS A 93 -2.71 14.43 13.63
CA LYS A 93 -1.27 14.37 13.95
C LYS A 93 -1.09 13.98 15.41
N TYR A 94 -0.27 12.96 15.66
CA TYR A 94 0.17 12.59 17.01
C TYR A 94 1.61 13.05 17.20
N HIS A 95 1.84 13.87 18.21
CA HIS A 95 3.15 14.42 18.53
C HIS A 95 3.84 13.57 19.59
N HIS A 96 5.17 13.45 19.48
CA HIS A 96 5.96 12.90 20.57
C HIS A 96 5.96 13.86 21.77
N SER A 97 6.42 13.36 22.94
CA SER A 97 6.60 14.21 24.11
C SER A 97 7.42 15.46 23.75
N PRO A 98 7.02 16.65 24.23
CA PRO A 98 7.71 17.89 23.89
C PRO A 98 9.18 17.78 24.26
N ARG A 99 10.06 18.18 23.33
CA ARG A 99 11.49 18.33 23.60
C ARG A 99 11.80 19.82 23.72
N THR A 100 12.34 20.21 24.87
CA THR A 100 12.91 21.54 25.09
C THR A 100 14.34 21.55 24.60
N LEU A 101 14.65 22.42 23.65
CA LEU A 101 16.02 22.72 23.23
C LEU A 101 16.24 24.21 23.46
N GLY A 102 16.94 24.54 24.54
CA GLY A 102 17.02 25.93 25.04
C GLY A 102 15.64 26.49 25.37
N ASN A 103 15.35 27.70 24.89
CA ASN A 103 14.07 28.39 25.13
C ASN A 103 12.93 27.99 24.17
N SER A 104 13.18 27.06 23.25
CA SER A 104 12.20 26.65 22.23
C SER A 104 11.67 25.22 22.47
N VAL A 105 10.35 25.07 22.44
CA VAL A 105 9.65 23.79 22.58
C VAL A 105 9.36 23.22 21.19
N TYR A 106 10.03 22.13 20.82
CA TYR A 106 9.81 21.45 19.55
C TYR A 106 8.96 20.19 19.74
N ARG A 107 7.88 20.06 18.95
CA ARG A 107 7.02 18.86 18.91
C ARG A 107 7.13 18.15 17.58
N LYS A 108 7.99 17.12 17.52
CA LYS A 108 8.09 16.26 16.34
C LYS A 108 6.83 15.39 16.21
N VAL A 109 6.26 15.32 15.01
CA VAL A 109 5.15 14.42 14.70
C VAL A 109 5.68 12.98 14.70
N GLY A 110 5.14 12.13 15.58
CA GLY A 110 5.52 10.73 15.72
C GLY A 110 4.67 9.79 14.85
N ALA A 111 3.39 10.12 14.67
CA ALA A 111 2.48 9.34 13.81
C ALA A 111 1.39 10.24 13.21
N LEU A 112 0.86 9.82 12.07
CA LEU A 112 -0.26 10.42 11.37
C LEU A 112 -1.39 9.39 11.29
N LYS A 113 -2.60 9.76 11.70
CA LYS A 113 -3.82 9.01 11.42
C LYS A 113 -4.48 9.62 10.20
N LEU A 114 -4.60 8.83 9.15
CA LEU A 114 -5.21 9.21 7.89
C LEU A 114 -6.60 8.58 7.80
N GLN A 115 -7.66 9.39 7.83
CA GLN A 115 -9.03 8.93 7.65
C GLN A 115 -9.52 9.28 6.26
N VAL A 116 -9.87 8.27 5.49
CA VAL A 116 -10.23 8.38 4.08
C VAL A 116 -11.68 7.97 3.89
N ASN A 117 -12.52 8.93 3.52
CA ASN A 117 -13.89 8.62 3.11
C ASN A 117 -13.88 8.09 1.67
N LEU A 118 -14.38 6.87 1.48
CA LEU A 118 -14.39 6.22 0.18
C LEU A 118 -15.51 6.79 -0.70
N LYS A 119 -15.19 7.07 -1.97
CA LYS A 119 -16.20 7.46 -2.97
C LYS A 119 -17.17 6.31 -3.30
N ARG A 120 -16.67 5.08 -3.22
CA ARG A 120 -17.43 3.84 -3.40
C ARG A 120 -17.11 2.88 -2.25
N PRO A 121 -18.11 2.27 -1.63
CA PRO A 121 -17.85 1.26 -0.60
C PRO A 121 -16.98 0.13 -1.16
N MET A 122 -15.99 -0.29 -0.38
CA MET A 122 -15.03 -1.32 -0.79
C MET A 122 -15.01 -2.46 0.21
N THR A 123 -14.95 -3.69 -0.29
CA THR A 123 -14.82 -4.88 0.56
C THR A 123 -13.41 -4.96 1.14
N VAL A 124 -13.27 -4.88 2.46
CA VAL A 124 -11.98 -4.96 3.17
C VAL A 124 -11.96 -6.06 4.22
N LYS A 125 -10.79 -6.64 4.43
CA LYS A 125 -10.54 -7.67 5.44
C LYS A 125 -9.34 -7.28 6.31
N PRO A 126 -9.24 -7.81 7.53
CA PRO A 126 -8.09 -7.53 8.37
C PRO A 126 -6.80 -8.16 7.83
N GLY A 127 -5.68 -7.48 8.10
CA GLY A 127 -4.36 -7.81 7.55
C GLY A 127 -4.14 -7.34 6.11
N GLN A 128 -5.12 -6.68 5.50
CA GLN A 128 -4.95 -6.08 4.18
C GLN A 128 -4.23 -4.73 4.25
N TYR A 129 -3.64 -4.33 3.13
CA TYR A 129 -2.98 -3.05 2.95
C TYR A 129 -3.42 -2.42 1.62
N LEU A 130 -3.28 -1.10 1.51
CA LEU A 130 -3.56 -0.36 0.29
C LEU A 130 -2.34 0.47 -0.09
N TYR A 131 -2.12 0.61 -1.39
CA TYR A 131 -1.19 1.59 -1.91
C TYR A 131 -1.87 2.95 -1.94
N LEU A 132 -1.25 3.93 -1.29
CA LEU A 132 -1.70 5.31 -1.24
C LEU A 132 -0.78 6.17 -2.10
N GLY A 133 -1.38 6.93 -3.03
CA GLY A 133 -0.69 7.95 -3.81
C GLY A 133 -1.41 9.29 -3.71
N THR A 134 -0.68 10.37 -3.50
CA THR A 134 -1.28 11.72 -3.38
C THR A 134 -0.93 12.57 -4.58
N ASN A 135 -1.91 13.24 -5.18
CA ASN A 135 -1.64 14.15 -6.31
C ASN A 135 -1.38 15.60 -5.89
N ASP A 136 -1.64 15.92 -4.62
CA ASP A 136 -1.52 17.26 -4.02
C ASP A 136 -0.06 17.65 -3.72
N LEU A 137 0.90 16.73 -3.93
CA LEU A 137 2.33 16.97 -3.77
C LEU A 137 3.01 17.26 -5.12
N GLN A 138 4.15 17.96 -5.10
CA GLN A 138 4.93 18.38 -6.29
C GLN A 138 5.04 17.30 -7.38
N LEU A 139 5.02 17.72 -8.66
CA LEU A 139 4.95 16.86 -9.87
C LEU A 139 5.84 15.61 -9.84
N ARG A 140 7.05 15.71 -9.28
CA ARG A 140 8.05 14.63 -9.23
C ARG A 140 7.62 13.43 -8.36
N HIS A 141 6.68 13.62 -7.45
CA HIS A 141 6.19 12.57 -6.52
C HIS A 141 4.77 12.09 -6.82
N ARG A 142 4.11 12.63 -7.85
CA ARG A 142 2.72 12.29 -8.22
C ARG A 142 2.51 10.82 -8.59
N VAL A 143 3.59 10.09 -8.91
CA VAL A 143 3.55 8.70 -9.37
C VAL A 143 4.04 7.72 -8.30
N GLN A 144 4.37 8.21 -7.10
CA GLN A 144 4.83 7.35 -6.01
C GLN A 144 3.62 6.87 -5.19
N SER A 145 3.30 5.58 -5.31
CA SER A 145 2.33 4.91 -4.46
C SER A 145 3.08 4.07 -3.42
N HIS A 146 2.65 4.17 -2.16
CA HIS A 146 3.30 3.47 -1.05
C HIS A 146 2.31 2.58 -0.31
N PRO A 147 2.70 1.35 0.06
CA PRO A 147 1.81 0.44 0.76
C PRO A 147 1.67 0.85 2.23
N PHE A 148 0.44 0.92 2.72
CA PHE A 148 0.12 1.13 4.13
C PHE A 148 -0.90 0.12 4.61
N ALA A 149 -0.61 -0.49 5.75
CA ALA A 149 -1.52 -1.44 6.39
C ALA A 149 -2.83 -0.74 6.77
N LEU A 150 -3.96 -1.37 6.46
CA LEU A 150 -5.26 -0.90 6.89
C LEU A 150 -5.36 -1.07 8.41
N MET A 151 -5.53 0.03 9.13
CA MET A 151 -5.63 0.00 10.59
C MET A 151 -7.04 -0.33 11.05
N TRP A 152 -8.02 0.39 10.49
CA TRP A 152 -9.41 0.34 10.89
C TRP A 152 -10.31 0.73 9.72
N TRP A 153 -11.58 0.36 9.80
CA TRP A 153 -12.59 0.79 8.83
C TRP A 153 -13.94 0.98 9.50
N GLU A 154 -14.75 1.89 8.96
CA GLU A 154 -16.15 2.04 9.32
C GLU A 154 -17.01 1.38 8.25
N ASP A 155 -17.96 0.58 8.70
CA ASP A 155 -18.80 -0.24 7.84
C ASP A 155 -19.88 0.61 7.15
N ALA A 156 -20.06 0.38 5.86
CA ALA A 156 -21.02 1.12 5.03
C ALA A 156 -22.47 0.69 5.30
N PHE A 157 -22.65 -0.56 5.74
CA PHE A 157 -23.93 -1.19 6.02
C PHE A 157 -23.78 -2.06 7.27
N ALA A 158 -24.82 -2.11 8.11
CA ALA A 158 -24.88 -3.07 9.19
C ALA A 158 -24.85 -4.49 8.60
N ALA A 159 -24.09 -5.38 9.24
CA ALA A 159 -24.12 -6.79 8.90
C ALA A 159 -25.53 -7.35 9.08
N VAL A 160 -26.09 -7.91 8.02
CA VAL A 160 -27.36 -8.64 8.07
C VAL A 160 -27.03 -10.13 8.11
N GLY A 161 -27.18 -10.73 9.29
CA GLY A 161 -27.00 -12.17 9.51
C GLY A 161 -26.01 -12.50 10.65
N PRO A 162 -26.19 -13.64 11.35
CA PRO A 162 -25.36 -14.03 12.50
C PRO A 162 -23.89 -14.29 12.15
N ASP A 163 -23.60 -14.64 10.88
CA ASP A 163 -22.24 -14.95 10.41
C ASP A 163 -21.64 -13.90 9.45
N ALA A 164 -22.38 -12.83 9.16
CA ALA A 164 -21.96 -11.82 8.20
C ALA A 164 -21.00 -10.82 8.86
N VAL A 165 -19.70 -10.91 8.62
CA VAL A 165 -18.79 -9.81 8.98
C VAL A 165 -19.11 -8.65 8.04
N PRO A 166 -19.47 -7.44 8.53
CA PRO A 166 -19.72 -6.32 7.64
C PRO A 166 -18.41 -6.01 6.91
N THR A 167 -18.38 -6.30 5.61
CA THR A 167 -17.11 -6.31 4.86
C THR A 167 -16.95 -5.08 3.99
N ARG A 168 -18.04 -4.35 3.67
CA ARG A 168 -17.96 -3.14 2.86
C ARG A 168 -17.70 -1.94 3.73
N ALA A 169 -16.50 -1.38 3.65
CA ALA A 169 -16.13 -0.14 4.32
C ALA A 169 -16.61 1.09 3.55
N ARG A 170 -17.00 2.15 4.27
CA ARG A 170 -17.24 3.50 3.75
C ARG A 170 -16.13 4.48 4.13
N GLN A 171 -15.44 4.23 5.24
CA GLN A 171 -14.27 4.99 5.66
C GLN A 171 -13.13 4.03 5.99
N LEU A 172 -11.92 4.35 5.55
CA LEU A 172 -10.70 3.62 5.89
C LEU A 172 -9.81 4.49 6.76
N THR A 173 -9.15 3.88 7.73
CA THR A 173 -8.16 4.56 8.58
C THR A 173 -6.81 3.89 8.44
N PHE A 174 -5.77 4.70 8.24
CA PHE A 174 -4.38 4.27 8.20
C PHE A 174 -3.59 4.96 9.30
N LEU A 175 -2.58 4.26 9.83
CA LEU A 175 -1.60 4.83 10.74
C LEU A 175 -0.25 4.87 10.03
N ILE A 176 0.32 6.07 9.91
CA ILE A 176 1.52 6.33 9.11
C ILE A 176 2.58 6.95 10.01
N GLU A 177 3.76 6.33 10.07
CA GLU A 177 4.93 6.94 10.68
C GLU A 177 5.60 7.89 9.66
N PRO A 178 5.80 9.18 9.98
CA PRO A 178 6.55 10.08 9.11
C PRO A 178 7.99 9.58 8.93
N ARG A 179 8.35 9.33 7.68
CA ARG A 179 9.71 9.05 7.19
C ARG A 179 10.06 10.09 6.15
N ASP A 180 11.14 9.89 5.40
CA ASP A 180 11.53 10.81 4.34
C ASP A 180 10.57 10.78 3.14
N GLY A 181 10.58 11.86 2.34
CA GLY A 181 9.80 11.94 1.11
C GLY A 181 8.32 12.28 1.34
N MET A 182 7.41 11.45 0.83
CA MET A 182 5.96 11.70 0.83
C MET A 182 5.40 11.84 2.26
N THR A 183 5.76 10.93 3.17
CA THR A 183 5.18 10.87 4.52
C THR A 183 5.63 12.02 5.41
N ALA A 184 6.87 12.53 5.26
CA ALA A 184 7.29 13.78 5.90
C ALA A 184 6.45 14.98 5.45
N ARG A 185 6.06 15.04 4.17
CA ARG A 185 5.26 16.17 3.65
C ARG A 185 3.83 16.15 4.19
N LEU A 186 3.25 14.96 4.39
CA LEU A 186 1.95 14.80 5.05
C LEU A 186 1.90 15.39 6.47
N THR A 187 3.05 15.59 7.12
CA THR A 187 3.06 16.23 8.45
C THR A 187 2.72 17.72 8.40
N LYS A 188 2.84 18.37 7.23
CA LYS A 188 2.52 19.79 7.02
C LYS A 188 1.05 19.98 6.68
N GLU A 189 0.44 19.03 5.98
CA GLU A 189 -0.96 19.09 5.56
C GLU A 189 -1.92 18.70 6.70
N ASN A 190 -3.14 19.26 6.68
CA ASN A 190 -4.22 18.90 7.62
C ASN A 190 -5.32 18.08 6.94
N SER A 191 -5.43 18.20 5.62
CA SER A 191 -6.34 17.41 4.79
C SER A 191 -5.75 17.23 3.39
N LEU A 192 -6.24 16.24 2.65
CA LEU A 192 -5.94 16.07 1.23
C LEU A 192 -7.24 16.12 0.43
N SER A 193 -7.15 16.72 -0.76
CA SER A 193 -8.26 16.81 -1.72
C SER A 193 -8.25 15.62 -2.68
N HIS A 194 -7.06 15.09 -2.98
CA HIS A 194 -6.85 14.00 -3.92
C HIS A 194 -5.94 12.91 -3.37
N LEU A 195 -6.54 11.75 -3.08
CA LEU A 195 -5.84 10.54 -2.68
C LEU A 195 -6.26 9.38 -3.58
N ILE A 196 -5.29 8.80 -4.28
CA ILE A 196 -5.48 7.60 -5.08
C ILE A 196 -5.30 6.39 -4.18
N LEU A 197 -6.32 5.55 -4.13
CA LEU A 197 -6.33 4.27 -3.42
C LEU A 197 -6.20 3.12 -4.41
N ASP A 198 -5.21 2.26 -4.20
CA ASP A 198 -5.00 1.08 -5.01
C ASP A 198 -4.96 -0.15 -4.09
N GLY A 199 -5.92 -1.05 -4.26
CA GLY A 199 -6.13 -2.20 -3.38
C GLY A 199 -7.61 -2.61 -3.29
N PRO A 200 -7.96 -3.45 -2.31
CA PRO A 200 -7.13 -3.92 -1.20
C PRO A 200 -6.20 -5.06 -1.60
N TYR A 201 -5.00 -5.10 -1.03
CA TYR A 201 -4.02 -6.17 -1.20
C TYR A 201 -3.81 -6.92 0.12
N GLY A 202 -3.25 -8.12 0.04
CA GLY A 202 -3.01 -8.99 1.19
C GLY A 202 -4.16 -9.96 1.45
N GLN A 203 -3.95 -10.81 2.44
CA GLN A 203 -4.81 -11.96 2.73
C GLN A 203 -5.32 -11.94 4.17
N ASP A 204 -6.53 -12.48 4.35
CA ASP A 204 -7.09 -12.75 5.66
C ASP A 204 -6.59 -14.10 6.16
N HIS A 205 -5.89 -14.11 7.29
CA HIS A 205 -5.35 -15.32 7.92
C HIS A 205 -6.42 -16.15 8.66
N ARG A 206 -7.70 -15.74 8.62
CA ARG A 206 -8.86 -16.48 9.15
C ARG A 206 -8.64 -16.90 10.60
N LEU A 207 -8.45 -15.91 11.46
CA LEU A 207 -8.20 -16.13 12.89
C LEU A 207 -9.33 -16.89 13.61
N GLN A 208 -10.51 -17.04 12.99
CA GLN A 208 -11.62 -17.83 13.54
C GLN A 208 -11.23 -19.29 13.80
N ARG A 209 -10.25 -19.81 13.06
CA ARG A 209 -9.82 -21.22 13.12
C ARG A 209 -8.96 -21.57 14.32
N TYR A 210 -8.55 -20.58 15.10
CA TYR A 210 -7.65 -20.78 16.23
C TYR A 210 -8.39 -20.46 17.54
N ASP A 211 -8.14 -21.26 18.57
CA ASP A 211 -8.73 -21.09 19.91
C ASP A 211 -8.05 -19.98 20.71
N THR A 212 -6.73 -19.88 20.57
CA THR A 212 -5.90 -18.85 21.22
C THR A 212 -5.17 -18.05 20.15
N VAL A 213 -5.30 -16.73 20.22
CA VAL A 213 -4.62 -15.80 19.32
C VAL A 213 -3.81 -14.80 20.12
N VAL A 214 -2.51 -14.73 19.83
CA VAL A 214 -1.59 -13.74 20.38
C VAL A 214 -1.26 -12.74 19.28
N LEU A 215 -1.67 -11.48 19.46
CA LEU A 215 -1.27 -10.40 18.55
C LEU A 215 -0.05 -9.70 19.13
N ALA A 216 1.06 -9.76 18.39
CA ALA A 216 2.32 -9.12 18.75
C ALA A 216 2.67 -8.06 17.71
N ALA A 217 2.94 -6.83 18.16
CA ALA A 217 3.35 -5.74 17.28
C ALA A 217 4.46 -4.87 17.87
N SER A 218 5.29 -4.30 16.98
CA SER A 218 6.34 -3.34 17.33
C SER A 218 6.19 -2.07 16.49
N GLY A 219 6.23 -0.91 17.15
CA GLY A 219 6.12 0.40 16.50
C GLY A 219 4.84 0.55 15.66
N ILE A 220 4.98 1.06 14.43
CA ILE A 220 3.85 1.29 13.51
C ILE A 220 3.15 0.00 13.07
N GLY A 221 3.78 -1.17 13.25
CA GLY A 221 3.21 -2.47 12.90
C GLY A 221 1.92 -2.81 13.65
N ILE A 222 1.61 -2.08 14.73
CA ILE A 222 0.32 -2.21 15.44
C ILE A 222 -0.88 -1.93 14.53
N ALA A 223 -0.71 -1.11 13.49
CA ALA A 223 -1.80 -0.79 12.57
C ALA A 223 -2.39 -2.06 11.94
N ALA A 224 -1.54 -2.99 11.46
CA ALA A 224 -2.01 -4.22 10.84
C ALA A 224 -2.77 -5.14 11.83
N MET A 225 -2.43 -5.10 13.12
CA MET A 225 -3.05 -5.92 14.15
C MET A 225 -4.41 -5.40 14.61
N LEU A 226 -4.63 -4.08 14.55
CA LEU A 226 -5.89 -3.48 15.00
C LEU A 226 -7.10 -3.95 14.18
N GLY A 227 -6.93 -4.20 12.88
CA GLY A 227 -7.99 -4.80 12.06
C GLY A 227 -8.37 -6.20 12.56
N TYR A 228 -7.39 -7.02 12.96
CA TYR A 228 -7.65 -8.34 13.53
C TYR A 228 -8.31 -8.25 14.90
N ALA A 229 -7.88 -7.30 15.75
CA ALA A 229 -8.52 -7.04 17.03
C ALA A 229 -9.99 -6.63 16.87
N LYS A 230 -10.32 -5.75 15.90
CA LYS A 230 -11.71 -5.39 15.55
C LYS A 230 -12.55 -6.63 15.29
N GLN A 231 -12.02 -7.53 14.46
CA GLN A 231 -12.73 -8.72 14.01
C GLN A 231 -12.96 -9.71 15.17
N LEU A 232 -11.95 -9.91 16.03
CA LEU A 232 -12.05 -10.76 17.22
C LEU A 232 -13.07 -10.22 18.23
N ILE A 233 -13.09 -8.89 18.46
CA ILE A 233 -14.06 -8.24 19.35
C ILE A 233 -15.48 -8.40 18.81
N TRP A 234 -15.66 -8.20 17.50
CA TRP A 234 -16.95 -8.39 16.85
C TRP A 234 -17.47 -9.82 17.04
N TRP A 235 -16.62 -10.85 16.85
CA TRP A 235 -17.02 -12.23 17.14
C TRP A 235 -17.29 -12.48 18.62
N ALA A 236 -16.45 -11.97 19.52
CA ALA A 236 -16.67 -12.14 20.95
C ALA A 236 -18.00 -11.54 21.41
N SER A 237 -18.45 -10.46 20.75
CA SER A 237 -19.75 -9.83 21.01
C SER A 237 -20.93 -10.58 20.40
N ASN A 238 -20.73 -11.26 19.27
CA ASN A 238 -21.81 -11.89 18.49
C ASN A 238 -21.88 -13.42 18.64
N SER A 239 -20.88 -14.05 19.27
CA SER A 239 -20.79 -15.50 19.47
C SER A 239 -20.77 -15.84 20.96
N ALA A 240 -21.48 -16.89 21.37
CA ALA A 240 -21.49 -17.38 22.75
C ALA A 240 -20.15 -18.03 23.20
N GLN A 241 -19.17 -18.11 22.31
CA GLN A 241 -17.90 -18.81 22.54
C GLN A 241 -16.84 -17.83 23.07
N ARG A 242 -16.49 -17.94 24.35
CA ARG A 242 -15.40 -17.15 24.97
C ARG A 242 -14.05 -17.55 24.36
N ARG A 243 -13.28 -16.57 23.89
CA ARG A 243 -11.91 -16.78 23.38
C ARG A 243 -10.91 -15.93 24.16
N ASN A 244 -9.74 -16.49 24.43
CA ASN A 244 -8.65 -15.77 25.10
C ASN A 244 -7.83 -15.00 24.06
N VAL A 245 -7.91 -13.67 24.09
CA VAL A 245 -7.15 -12.79 23.21
C VAL A 245 -6.10 -12.07 24.06
N VAL A 246 -4.82 -12.27 23.73
CA VAL A 246 -3.71 -11.56 24.37
C VAL A 246 -3.11 -10.60 23.35
N LEU A 247 -3.21 -9.30 23.63
CA LEU A 247 -2.61 -8.24 22.84
C LEU A 247 -1.32 -7.78 23.53
N SER A 248 -0.18 -7.96 22.86
CA SER A 248 1.09 -7.42 23.31
C SER A 248 1.63 -6.44 22.28
N SER A 249 1.88 -5.21 22.70
CA SER A 249 2.55 -4.21 21.86
C SER A 249 3.72 -3.62 22.61
N GLN A 250 4.86 -3.52 21.92
CA GLN A 250 6.07 -2.92 22.47
C GLN A 250 6.35 -1.62 21.72
N ALA A 251 6.29 -0.49 22.43
CA ALA A 251 6.68 0.81 21.91
C ALA A 251 8.16 1.06 22.29
N ARG A 252 9.06 0.91 21.33
CA ARG A 252 10.48 1.21 21.56
C ARG A 252 10.66 2.73 21.68
N LEU A 253 10.71 3.25 22.90
CA LEU A 253 11.23 4.58 23.18
C LEU A 253 12.71 4.58 22.78
N LYS A 254 13.04 5.25 21.68
CA LYS A 254 14.41 5.39 21.21
C LYS A 254 15.17 6.25 22.24
N ARG A 255 15.77 5.62 23.26
CA ARG A 255 16.80 6.24 24.10
C ARG A 255 18.03 6.44 23.21
N GLU A 256 18.17 7.63 22.65
CA GLU A 256 19.43 8.06 22.06
C GLU A 256 20.35 8.47 23.22
N LYS A 257 21.56 7.90 23.23
CA LYS A 257 22.62 8.19 24.20
C LYS A 257 22.90 9.70 24.17
N GLN A 258 22.95 10.29 25.36
CA GLN A 258 23.40 11.65 25.62
C GLN A 258 24.80 11.88 25.03
#